data_AF-A0A386URX6-F1
#
_entry.id   AF-A0A386URX6-F1
#
_cell.length_a   1.000
_cell.length_b   1.000
_cell.length_c   1.000
_cell.angle_alpha   90.00
_cell.angle_beta   90.00
_cell.angle_gamma   90.00
#
_symmetry.space_group_name_H-M   'P 1'
#
loop_
_entity.id
_entity.type
_entity.pdbx_description
1 polymer ?
#
loop_
_entity_poly.entity_id
_entity_poly.type
_entity_poly.pdbx_seq_one_letter_code
_entity_poly.pdbx_strand_id
1 'polypeptide(L)' 'MATHCHTTPGLHDASLHVIRDMILLALDATEAPNLPEANRLEARAALAEALDVLEGGAK' A
#
# COMPACT_ATOMS: atom_id res chain seq x y z
N MET A 1 -32.55 -2.79 -18.71
CA MET A 1 -31.32 -2.61 -19.51
C MET A 1 -30.80 -1.23 -19.16
N ALA A 2 -29.61 -1.02 -18.58
CA ALA A 2 -28.37 -1.77 -18.59
C ALA A 2 -27.76 -1.83 -17.18
N THR A 3 -27.27 -3.01 -16.79
CA THR A 3 -26.37 -3.21 -15.64
C THR A 3 -25.02 -2.61 -15.99
N HIS A 4 -24.65 -1.51 -15.34
CA HIS A 4 -23.35 -0.87 -15.48
C HIS A 4 -22.23 -1.83 -15.06
N CYS A 5 -21.47 -2.33 -16.04
CA CYS A 5 -20.21 -3.04 -15.80
C CYS A 5 -19.12 -2.01 -15.47
N HIS A 6 -19.07 -1.53 -14.24
CA HIS A 6 -17.88 -0.87 -13.71
C HIS A 6 -16.96 -1.94 -13.10
N THR A 7 -16.34 -2.75 -13.96
CA THR A 7 -15.14 -3.53 -13.60
C THR A 7 -13.92 -2.64 -13.80
N THR A 8 -13.77 -1.61 -12.96
CA THR A 8 -12.43 -1.25 -12.52
C THR A 8 -11.95 -2.41 -11.64
N PRO A 9 -10.80 -3.03 -11.89
CA PRO A 9 -10.25 -4.02 -10.98
C PRO A 9 -9.68 -3.25 -9.79
N GLY A 10 -10.57 -2.67 -8.98
CA GLY A 10 -10.22 -2.16 -7.66
C GLY A 10 -9.71 -3.36 -6.88
N LEU A 11 -8.44 -3.30 -6.49
CA LEU A 11 -7.87 -4.24 -5.56
C LEU A 11 -8.77 -4.22 -4.30
N HIS A 12 -9.33 -5.37 -3.93
CA HIS A 12 -10.21 -5.48 -2.76
C HIS A 12 -9.48 -4.89 -1.54
N ASP A 13 -10.15 -4.15 -0.64
CA ASP A 13 -9.51 -3.54 0.55
C ASP A 13 -8.70 -4.56 1.36
N ALA A 14 -9.25 -5.78 1.50
CA ALA A 14 -8.56 -6.91 2.12
C ALA A 14 -7.22 -7.26 1.42
N SER A 15 -7.15 -7.11 0.10
CA SER A 15 -5.94 -7.32 -0.69
C SER A 15 -4.93 -6.17 -0.55
N LEU A 16 -5.39 -4.92 -0.36
CA LEU A 16 -4.50 -3.78 -0.11
C LEU A 16 -3.84 -3.85 1.27
N HIS A 17 -4.58 -4.25 2.31
CA HIS A 17 -4.01 -4.49 3.63
C HIS A 17 -2.99 -5.64 3.61
N VAL A 18 -3.26 -6.71 2.87
CA VAL A 18 -2.29 -7.81 2.68
C VAL A 18 -1.01 -7.31 1.99
N ILE A 19 -1.13 -6.49 0.94
CA ILE A 19 0.02 -5.90 0.24
C ILE A 19 0.82 -4.99 1.17
N ARG A 20 0.15 -4.13 1.96
CA ARG A 20 0.81 -3.30 2.98
C ARG A 20 1.65 -4.15 3.92
N ASP A 21 1.05 -5.18 4.50
CA ASP A 21 1.69 -5.99 5.52
C ASP A 21 2.89 -6.77 4.93
N MET A 22 2.79 -7.25 3.69
CA MET A 22 3.91 -7.88 2.98
C MET A 22 5.06 -6.90 2.69
N ILE A 23 4.75 -5.66 2.31
CA ILE A 23 5.78 -4.65 2.05
C ILE A 23 6.46 -4.22 3.35
N LEU A 24 5.70 -4.01 4.44
CA LEU A 24 6.27 -3.71 5.75
C LEU A 24 7.20 -4.82 6.24
N LEU A 25 6.79 -6.09 6.09
CA LEU A 25 7.63 -7.23 6.43
C LEU A 25 8.92 -7.27 5.59
N ALA A 26 8.84 -6.97 4.29
CA ALA A 26 10.01 -6.90 3.42
C ALA A 26 10.95 -5.74 3.79
N LEU A 27 10.40 -4.58 4.16
CA LEU A 27 11.18 -3.44 4.66
C LEU A 27 11.92 -3.81 5.95
N ASP A 28 11.23 -4.40 6.93
CA ASP A 28 11.86 -4.84 8.18
C ASP A 28 12.96 -5.89 7.93
N ALA A 29 12.78 -6.77 6.94
CA ALA A 29 13.77 -7.80 6.58
C ALA A 29 14.96 -7.28 5.74
N THR A 30 14.79 -6.17 5.02
CA THR A 30 15.81 -5.58 4.12
C THR A 30 16.41 -4.29 4.66
N GLU A 31 15.93 -3.81 5.79
CA GLU A 31 16.44 -2.63 6.47
C GLU A 31 17.94 -2.77 6.71
N ALA A 32 18.70 -1.85 6.12
CA ALA A 32 20.13 -1.81 6.34
C ALA A 32 20.39 -1.51 7.83
N PRO A 33 21.36 -2.17 8.49
CA PRO A 33 21.65 -1.95 9.91
C PRO A 33 21.98 -0.49 10.27
N ASN A 34 22.35 0.30 9.26
CA ASN A 34 22.81 1.68 9.39
C ASN A 34 21.78 2.68 8.86
N LEU A 35 20.57 2.24 8.50
CA LEU A 35 19.55 3.12 7.95
C LEU A 35 19.06 4.06 9.06
N PRO A 36 19.12 5.39 8.86
CA PRO A 36 18.64 6.33 9.87
C PRO A 36 17.14 6.13 10.15
N GLU A 37 16.73 6.30 11.41
CA GLU A 37 15.33 6.17 11.83
C GLU A 37 14.37 7.06 11.02
N ALA A 38 14.82 8.27 10.68
CA ALA A 38 14.06 9.20 9.85
C ALA A 38 13.72 8.61 8.47
N ASN A 39 14.68 7.95 7.82
CA ASN A 39 14.48 7.33 6.51
C ASN A 39 13.53 6.14 6.60
N ARG A 40 13.55 5.39 7.71
CA ARG A 40 12.61 4.28 7.96
C ARG A 40 11.19 4.79 8.10
N LEU A 41 11.01 5.86 8.87
CA LEU A 41 9.71 6.47 9.07
C LEU A 41 9.16 7.06 7.77
N GLU A 42 10.01 7.72 6.99
CA GLU A 42 9.66 8.29 5.68
C GLU A 42 9.23 7.20 4.68
N ALA A 43 9.97 6.09 4.60
CA ALA A 43 9.59 4.96 3.75
C ALA A 43 8.23 4.35 4.14
N ARG A 44 7.95 4.21 5.45
CA ARG A 44 6.65 3.71 5.95
C ARG A 44 5.52 4.71 5.69
N ALA A 45 5.78 6.01 5.82
CA ALA A 45 4.81 7.05 5.51
C ALA A 45 4.46 7.09 4.02
N ALA A 46 5.47 7.02 3.14
CA ALA A 46 5.28 6.96 1.69
C ALA A 46 4.47 5.72 1.26
N LEU A 47 4.67 4.58 1.91
CA LEU A 47 3.87 3.38 1.67
C LEU A 47 2.40 3.59 2.08
N ALA A 48 2.15 4.17 3.25
CA ALA A 48 0.81 4.46 3.72
C ALA A 48 0.07 5.42 2.77
N GLU A 49 0.74 6.47 2.30
CA GLU A 49 0.19 7.42 1.31
C GLU A 49 -0.11 6.74 -0.03
N ALA A 50 0.79 5.89 -0.53
CA ALA A 50 0.56 5.15 -1.77
C ALA A 50 -0.66 4.24 -1.68
N LEU A 51 -0.89 3.60 -0.53
CA LEU A 51 -2.07 2.77 -0.30
C LEU A 51 -3.36 3.59 -0.21
N ASP A 52 -3.32 4.74 0.47
CA ASP A 52 -4.45 5.67 0.54
C ASP A 52 -4.84 6.19 -0.85
N VAL A 53 -3.86 6.46 -1.73
CA VAL A 53 -4.12 6.82 -3.14
C VAL A 53 -4.76 5.67 -3.91
N LEU A 54 -4.34 4.43 -3.66
CA LEU A 54 -4.93 3.24 -4.29
C LEU A 54 -6.37 2.97 -3.80
N GLU A 55 -6.67 3.24 -2.53
CA GLU A 55 -8.02 3.17 -1.95
C GLU A 55 -8.90 4.33 -2.47
N GLY A 56 -8.36 5.55 -2.56
CA GLY A 56 -9.06 6.75 -3.01
C GLY A 56 -9.30 6.84 -4.52
N GLY A 57 -8.49 6.16 -5.33
CA GLY A 57 -8.66 6.04 -6.78
C GLY A 57 -9.83 5.13 -7.22
N ALA A 58 -10.48 4.44 -6.28
CA ALA A 58 -11.63 3.58 -6.52
C ALA A 58 -12.99 4.33 -6.54
N LYS A 59 -12.98 5.67 -6.57
CA LYS A 59 -14.20 6.50 -6.51
C LYS A 59 -14.62 7.10 -7.84
#